data_AF-A0A4Q5NVB7-F1
#
_entry.id   AF-A0A4Q5NVB7-F1
#
_cell.length_a   1.000
_cell.length_b   1.000
_cell.length_c   1.000
_cell.angle_alpha   90.00
_cell.angle_beta   90.00
_cell.angle_gamma   90.00
#
_symmetry.space_group_name_H-M   'P 1'
#
loop_
_entity.id
_entity.type
_entity.pdbx_description
1 polymer ?
#
loop_
_entity_poly.entity_id
_entity_poly.type
_entity_poly.pdbx_seq_one_letter_code
_entity_poly.pdbx_strand_id
1 'polypeptide(L)' 'MSQIEDKLRGAANETAGNIKQAVGKATDNEHLEAEGKAQEVKGEAQSTLGKAKEAIGNALENAADALKGSGR' A
#
# COMPACT_ATOMS: atom_id res chain seq x y z
N MET A 1 4.13 -1.35 -15.33
CA MET A 1 4.10 -0.23 -14.36
C MET A 1 5.24 -0.49 -13.40
N SER A 2 6.18 0.45 -13.28
CA SER A 2 7.47 0.22 -12.65
C SER A 2 7.32 0.26 -11.12
N GLN A 3 7.90 -0.70 -10.38
CA GLN A 3 7.86 -0.73 -8.91
C GLN A 3 8.35 0.58 -8.26
N ILE A 4 9.16 1.36 -8.97
CA ILE A 4 9.64 2.68 -8.54
C ILE A 4 8.50 3.71 -8.56
N GLU A 5 7.63 3.69 -9.58
CA GLU A 5 6.46 4.58 -9.63
C GLU A 5 5.47 4.27 -8.49
N ASP A 6 5.27 3.00 -8.16
CA ASP A 6 4.36 2.60 -7.09
C ASP A 6 4.91 3.01 -5.71
N LYS A 7 6.22 2.82 -5.47
CA LYS A 7 6.88 3.30 -4.24
C LYS A 7 6.89 4.82 -4.15
N LEU A 8 7.13 5.52 -5.27
CA LEU A 8 7.14 6.98 -5.31
C LEU A 8 5.73 7.55 -5.09
N ARG A 9 4.68 6.92 -5.64
CA ARG A 9 3.27 7.27 -5.37
C ARG A 9 2.89 6.99 -3.93
N GLY A 10 3.36 5.90 -3.33
CA GLY A 10 3.16 5.60 -1.91
C GLY A 10 3.75 6.69 -1.02
N ALA A 11 5.03 7.00 -1.21
CA ALA A 11 5.73 8.03 -0.46
C ALA A 11 5.13 9.44 -0.67
N ALA A 12 4.73 9.77 -1.90
CA ALA A 12 4.10 11.05 -2.22
C ALA A 12 2.71 11.19 -1.55
N ASN A 13 1.91 10.12 -1.53
CA ASN A 13 0.61 10.13 -0.87
C ASN A 13 0.72 10.20 0.66
N GLU A 14 1.70 9.50 1.25
CA GLU A 14 1.97 9.56 2.69
C GLU A 14 2.42 10.96 3.11
N THR A 15 3.33 11.57 2.32
CA THR A 15 3.77 12.96 2.54
C THR A 15 2.62 13.95 2.40
N ALA A 16 1.81 13.83 1.35
CA ALA A 16 0.64 14.69 1.14
C ALA A 16 -0.42 14.52 2.25
N GLY A 17 -0.62 13.29 2.73
CA GLY A 17 -1.51 12.98 3.85
C GLY A 17 -1.05 13.64 5.15
N ASN A 18 0.24 13.50 5.48
CA ASN A 18 0.84 14.15 6.64
C ASN A 18 0.74 15.68 6.57
N ILE A 19 0.95 16.27 5.40
CA ILE A 19 0.78 17.72 5.20
C ILE A 19 -0.68 18.13 5.39
N LYS A 20 -1.64 17.39 4.82
CA LYS A 20 -3.08 17.66 5.02
C LYS A 20 -3.49 17.55 6.48
N GLN A 21 -2.98 16.57 7.22
CA GLN A 21 -3.23 16.45 8.66
C GLN A 21 -2.63 17.61 9.45
N ALA A 22 -1.39 18.02 9.13
CA ALA A 22 -0.74 19.13 9.79
C ALA A 22 -1.46 20.47 9.52
N VAL A 23 -1.83 20.72 8.27
CA VAL A 23 -2.60 21.91 7.88
C VAL A 23 -4.01 21.87 8.46
N GLY A 24 -4.68 20.72 8.45
CA GLY A 24 -5.99 20.52 9.07
C GLY A 24 -5.98 20.86 10.56
N LYS A 25 -4.99 20.35 11.31
CA LYS A 25 -4.79 20.68 12.74
C LYS A 25 -4.47 22.15 12.98
N ALA A 26 -3.66 22.75 12.12
CA ALA A 26 -3.27 24.16 12.24
C ALA A 26 -4.40 25.13 11.87
N THR A 27 -5.40 24.68 11.12
CA THR A 27 -6.51 25.51 10.62
C THR A 27 -7.86 25.15 11.25
N ASP A 28 -7.89 24.25 12.24
CA ASP A 28 -9.13 23.71 12.84
C ASP A 28 -10.12 23.17 11.79
N ASN A 29 -9.57 22.57 10.71
CA ASN A 29 -10.37 22.04 9.61
C ASN A 29 -10.54 20.52 9.78
N GLU A 30 -11.61 20.14 10.49
CA GLU A 30 -11.98 18.75 10.78
C GLU A 30 -12.09 17.88 9.52
N HIS A 31 -12.47 18.46 8.38
CA HIS A 31 -12.56 17.74 7.11
C HIS A 31 -11.19 17.25 6.62
N LEU A 32 -10.16 18.09 6.69
CA LEU A 32 -8.81 17.74 6.26
C LEU A 32 -8.16 16.69 7.17
N GLU A 33 -8.42 16.73 8.49
CA GLU A 33 -7.96 15.69 9.41
C GLU A 33 -8.66 14.34 9.12
N ALA A 34 -9.98 14.37 8.92
CA ALA A 34 -10.76 13.17 8.60
C ALA A 34 -10.34 12.52 7.29
N GLU A 35 -10.13 13.32 6.23
CA GLU A 35 -9.61 12.83 4.95
C GLU A 35 -8.22 12.20 5.10
N GLY A 36 -7.33 12.83 5.88
CA GLY A 36 -5.99 12.30 6.16
C GLY A 36 -6.03 10.93 6.86
N LYS A 37 -6.81 10.81 7.93
CA LYS A 37 -7.00 9.52 8.65
C LYS A 37 -7.62 8.46 7.74
N ALA A 38 -8.64 8.81 6.96
CA ALA A 38 -9.27 7.87 6.04
C ALA A 38 -8.28 7.37 4.96
N GLN A 39 -7.41 8.25 4.47
CA GLN A 39 -6.39 7.91 3.48
C GLN A 39 -5.30 6.99 4.06
N GLU A 40 -4.88 7.24 5.30
CA GLU A 40 -3.93 6.40 6.05
C GLU A 40 -4.48 4.98 6.24
N VAL A 41 -5.70 4.85 6.78
CA VAL A 41 -6.38 3.57 6.98
C VAL A 41 -6.52 2.80 5.66
N LYS A 42 -6.90 3.49 4.58
CA LYS A 42 -7.01 2.88 3.25
C LYS A 42 -5.65 2.38 2.74
N GLY A 43 -4.59 3.15 2.95
CA GLY A 43 -3.23 2.78 2.57
C GLY A 43 -2.72 1.57 3.35
N GLU A 44 -2.98 1.52 4.65
CA GLU A 44 -2.60 0.40 5.52
C GLU A 44 -3.35 -0.90 5.15
N ALA A 45 -4.66 -0.77 4.87
CA ALA A 45 -5.47 -1.88 4.38
C ALA A 45 -4.98 -2.41 3.01
N GLN A 46 -4.63 -1.51 2.08
CA GLN A 46 -4.07 -1.90 0.78
C GLN A 46 -2.70 -2.57 0.92
N SER A 47 -1.82 -2.07 1.78
CA SER A 47 -0.52 -2.70 2.04
C SER A 47 -0.68 -4.11 2.64
N THR A 48 -1.62 -4.28 3.57
CA THR A 48 -1.88 -5.58 4.21
C THR A 48 -2.44 -6.58 3.21
N LEU A 49 -3.42 -6.18 2.40
CA LEU A 49 -3.97 -7.01 1.33
C LEU A 49 -2.93 -7.34 0.26
N GLY A 50 -2.05 -6.39 -0.08
CA GLY A 50 -0.94 -6.59 -1.00
C GLY A 50 0.03 -7.67 -0.51
N LYS A 51 0.51 -7.55 0.75
CA LYS A 51 1.39 -8.55 1.38
C LYS A 51 0.75 -9.94 1.44
N ALA A 52 -0.54 -10.03 1.77
CA ALA A 52 -1.26 -11.30 1.81
C ALA A 52 -1.38 -11.94 0.42
N LYS A 53 -1.74 -11.15 -0.61
CA LYS A 53 -1.78 -11.62 -2.00
C LYS A 53 -0.40 -12.07 -2.50
N GLU A 54 0.64 -11.32 -2.17
CA GLU A 54 2.01 -11.63 -2.54
C GLU A 54 2.49 -12.95 -1.90
N ALA A 55 2.22 -13.15 -0.61
CA ALA A 55 2.54 -14.40 0.08
C ALA A 55 1.83 -15.62 -0.54
N ILE A 56 0.54 -15.48 -0.88
CA ILE A 56 -0.22 -16.54 -1.56
C ILE A 56 0.33 -16.77 -2.97
N GLY A 57 0.62 -15.71 -3.71
CA GLY A 57 1.20 -15.78 -5.05
C GLY A 57 2.53 -16.52 -5.05
N ASN A 58 3.44 -16.16 -4.14
CA ASN A 58 4.73 -16.82 -3.97
C ASN A 58 4.56 -18.30 -3.60
N ALA A 59 3.64 -18.64 -2.69
CA ALA A 59 3.41 -20.05 -2.32
C ALA A 59 2.88 -20.89 -3.50
N LEU A 60 1.95 -20.34 -4.27
CA LEU A 60 1.42 -20.99 -5.48
C LEU A 60 2.48 -21.12 -6.57
N GLU A 61 3.31 -20.09 -6.77
CA GLU A 61 4.38 -20.11 -7.77
C GLU A 61 5.45 -21.14 -7.42
N ASN A 62 5.87 -21.22 -6.15
CA ASN A 62 6.80 -22.27 -5.69
C ASN A 62 6.21 -23.68 -5.85
N ALA A 63 4.93 -23.87 -5.55
CA ALA A 63 4.26 -25.15 -5.75
C ALA A 63 4.15 -25.52 -7.24
N ALA A 64 3.83 -24.55 -8.09
CA ALA A 64 3.78 -24.74 -9.54
C ALA A 64 5.17 -25.06 -10.11
N ASP A 65 6.23 -24.39 -9.64
CA ASP A 65 7.60 -24.63 -10.07
C ASP A 65 8.09 -26.03 -9.67
N ALA A 66 7.79 -26.48 -8.44
CA ALA A 66 8.10 -27.83 -7.98
C ALA A 66 7.41 -28.93 -8.80
N LEU A 67 6.16 -28.69 -9.23
CA LEU A 67 5.42 -29.61 -10.11
C LEU A 67 5.97 -29.60 -11.54
N LYS A 68 6.42 -28.44 -12.04
CA LYS A 68 6.98 -28.28 -13.39
C LYS A 68 8.42 -28.82 -13.49
N GLY A 69 9.16 -28.79 -12.39
CA GLY A 69 10.54 -29.30 -12.26
C GLY A 69 10.65 -30.82 -12.20
N SER A 70 9.60 -31.56 -11.82
CA SER A 70 9.63 -33.04 -11.79
C SER A 70 9.47 -33.71 -13.16
N GLY A 71 9.35 -32.93 -14.25
CA GLY A 71 9.11 -33.44 -15.61
C GLY A 71 10.31 -33.36 -16.57
N ARG A 72 11.53 -33.10 -16.09
CA ARG A 72 12.76 -33.10 -16.92
C ARG A 72 13.76 -34.12 -16.40
#